data_AF-A0A4Q3RKV4-F1
#
_entry.id   AF-A0A4Q3RKV4-F1
#
_cell.length_a   1.000
_cell.length_b   1.000
_cell.length_c   1.000
_cell.angle_alpha   90.00
_cell.angle_beta   90.00
_cell.angle_gamma   90.00
#
_symmetry.space_group_name_H-M   'P 1'
#
loop_
_entity.id
_entity.type
_entity.pdbx_description
1 polymer ?
#
loop_
_entity_poly.entity_id
_entity_poly.type
_entity_poly.pdbx_seq_one_letter_code
_entity_poly.pdbx_strand_id
1 'polypeptide(L)' 'PYNLVHIRNMETITLAGGIICPATPSFYSKPQTIEEAASTVVDRVLDLAGLQHKAYRWGESSDKN' A
#
# COMPACT_ATOMS: atom_id res chain seq x y z
N PRO A 1 -12.66 2.28 12.42
CA PRO A 1 -12.14 3.65 12.66
C PRO A 1 -10.95 3.65 13.64
N TYR A 2 -9.98 4.54 13.42
CA TYR A 2 -8.90 4.75 14.39
C TYR A 2 -9.39 5.63 15.55
N ASN A 3 -9.08 5.22 16.77
CA ASN A 3 -9.26 6.07 17.95
C ASN A 3 -7.97 6.88 18.20
N LEU A 4 -8.02 7.83 19.14
CA LEU A 4 -6.88 8.69 19.45
C LEU A 4 -5.64 7.93 19.92
N VAL A 5 -5.82 6.79 20.61
CA VAL A 5 -4.70 5.93 21.05
C VAL A 5 -3.99 5.32 19.83
N HIS A 6 -4.74 4.82 18.85
CA HIS A 6 -4.17 4.31 17.61
C HIS A 6 -3.37 5.39 16.89
N ILE A 7 -3.91 6.61 16.77
CA ILE A 7 -3.20 7.72 16.11
C ILE A 7 -1.90 8.08 16.83
N ARG A 8 -1.91 8.21 18.16
CA ARG A 8 -0.70 8.51 18.94
C ARG A 8 0.37 7.43 18.82
N ASN A 9 -0.04 6.16 18.76
CA ASN A 9 0.90 5.05 18.53
C ASN A 9 1.50 5.11 17.12
N MET A 10 0.69 5.37 16.09
CA MET A 10 1.14 5.51 14.71
C MET A 10 2.08 6.72 14.53
N GLU A 11 1.79 7.84 15.18
CA GLU A 11 2.65 9.02 15.24
C GLU A 11 4.01 8.69 15.88
N THR A 12 4.00 8.05 17.05
CA THR A 12 5.23 7.67 17.77
C THR A 12 6.14 6.78 16.91
N ILE A 13 5.57 5.78 16.23
CA ILE A 13 6.33 4.90 15.32
C ILE A 13 6.91 5.70 14.15
N THR A 14 6.13 6.63 13.59
CA THR A 14 6.56 7.47 12.47
C THR A 14 7.74 8.36 12.87
N LEU A 15 7.69 8.99 14.05
CA LEU A 15 8.78 9.80 14.59
C LEU A 15 10.06 8.98 14.84
N ALA A 16 9.93 7.70 15.16
CA ALA A 16 11.06 6.78 15.33
C ALA A 16 11.64 6.27 13.99
N GLY A 17 11.10 6.70 12.84
CA GLY A 17 11.52 6.28 11.51
C GLY A 17 10.82 5.03 10.97
N GLY A 18 9.80 4.52 11.67
CA GLY A 18 8.95 3.45 11.17
C GLY A 18 7.94 3.94 10.13
N ILE A 19 7.49 3.04 9.26
CA ILE A 19 6.48 3.35 8.24
C ILE A 19 5.16 2.71 8.63
N ILE A 20 4.10 3.51 8.71
CA ILE A 20 2.74 3.03 8.92
C ILE A 20 2.11 2.72 7.55
N CYS A 21 1.98 1.44 7.23
CA CYS A 21 1.31 0.96 6.03
C CYS A 21 -0.03 0.30 6.42
N PRO A 22 -1.16 1.03 6.37
CA PRO A 22 -2.47 0.45 6.68
C PRO A 22 -2.88 -0.55 5.59
N ALA A 23 -3.66 -1.56 5.96
CA ALA A 23 -4.26 -2.52 5.03
C ALA A 23 -5.44 -1.90 4.25
N THR A 24 -5.17 -0.81 3.53
CA THR A 24 -6.14 -0.08 2.72
C THR A 24 -5.88 -0.39 1.25
N PRO A 25 -6.66 -1.29 0.62
CA PRO A 25 -6.43 -1.67 -0.77
C PRO A 25 -6.72 -0.51 -1.73
N SER A 26 -5.99 -0.49 -2.84
CA SER A 26 -6.17 0.47 -3.94
C SER A 26 -7.16 -0.07 -4.97
N PHE A 27 -7.97 0.82 -5.54
CA PHE A 27 -8.97 0.48 -6.57
C PHE A 27 -8.66 1.09 -7.94
N TYR A 28 -7.53 1.76 -8.11
CA TYR A 28 -7.13 2.37 -9.39
C TYR A 28 -6.88 1.33 -10.49
N SER A 29 -6.43 0.12 -10.12
CA SER A 29 -6.28 -1.03 -11.02
C SER A 29 -7.60 -1.72 -11.37
N LYS A 30 -8.73 -1.29 -10.76
CA LYS A 30 -10.05 -1.93 -10.89
C LYS A 30 -10.01 -3.45 -10.62
N PRO A 31 -9.58 -3.88 -9.41
CA PRO A 31 -9.51 -5.30 -9.07
C PRO A 31 -10.90 -5.96 -9.19
N GLN A 32 -10.94 -7.17 -9.74
CA GLN A 32 -12.14 -7.97 -9.94
C GLN A 32 -12.36 -8.98 -8.81
N THR A 33 -11.32 -9.29 -8.05
CA THR A 33 -11.36 -10.25 -6.94
C THR A 33 -10.86 -9.63 -5.64
N ILE A 34 -11.17 -10.29 -4.52
CA ILE A 34 -10.68 -9.88 -3.20
C ILE A 34 -9.17 -10.07 -3.13
N GLU A 35 -8.64 -11.12 -3.76
CA GLU A 35 -7.23 -11.41 -3.86
C GLU A 35 -6.49 -10.29 -4.59
N GLU A 36 -7.02 -9.81 -5.71
CA GLU A 36 -6.44 -8.69 -6.45
C GLU A 36 -6.45 -7.39 -5.63
N ALA A 37 -7.51 -7.13 -4.87
CA ALA A 37 -7.56 -5.98 -3.96
C ALA A 37 -6.51 -6.12 -2.84
N ALA A 38 -6.39 -7.29 -2.22
CA ALA A 38 -5.41 -7.56 -1.18
C ALA A 38 -3.97 -7.47 -1.70
N SER A 39 -3.72 -7.92 -2.93
CA SER A 39 -2.41 -7.80 -3.60
C SER A 39 -1.93 -6.36 -3.67
N THR A 40 -2.82 -5.36 -3.84
CA THR A 40 -2.39 -3.95 -3.86
C THR A 40 -1.73 -3.48 -2.55
N VAL A 41 -2.11 -4.07 -1.41
CA VAL A 41 -1.48 -3.82 -0.11
C VAL A 41 -0.13 -4.53 -0.03
N VAL A 42 -0.07 -5.78 -0.51
CA VAL A 42 1.17 -6.56 -0.57
C VAL A 42 2.21 -5.86 -1.45
N ASP A 43 1.81 -5.41 -2.63
CA ASP A 43 2.65 -4.65 -3.56
C ASP A 43 3.23 -3.40 -2.89
N ARG A 44 2.40 -2.65 -2.15
CA ARG A 44 2.86 -1.49 -1.37
C ARG A 44 3.88 -1.87 -0.29
N VAL A 45 3.70 -3.00 0.39
CA VAL A 45 4.66 -3.47 1.40
C VAL A 45 6.00 -3.84 0.75
N LEU A 46 5.96 -4.55 -0.38
CA LEU A 46 7.16 -4.91 -1.14
C LEU A 46 7.91 -3.66 -1.64
N ASP A 47 7.17 -2.65 -2.11
CA ASP A 47 7.73 -1.35 -2.49
C ASP A 47 8.45 -0.66 -1.32
N LEU A 48 7.80 -0.60 -0.17
CA LEU A 48 8.37 0.02 1.04
C LEU A 48 9.60 -0.74 1.56
N ALA A 49 9.65 -2.07 1.33
CA ALA A 49 10.79 -2.90 1.64
C ALA A 49 11.94 -2.79 0.61
N GLY A 50 11.76 -2.04 -0.48
CA GLY A 50 12.75 -1.89 -1.55
C GLY A 50 12.87 -3.13 -2.45
N LEU A 51 11.88 -4.02 -2.42
CA LEU A 51 11.87 -5.26 -3.20
C LEU A 51 11.26 -5.03 -4.59
N GLN A 52 12.01 -5.38 -5.62
CA GLN A 52 11.54 -5.30 -7.00
C GLN A 52 10.46 -6.37 -7.25
N HIS A 53 9.31 -5.93 -7.75
CA HIS A 53 8.20 -6.81 -8.13
C HIS A 53 7.37 -6.13 -9.22
N LYS A 54 6.53 -6.92 -9.91
CA LYS A 54 5.61 -6.40 -10.91
C LYS A 54 4.30 -6.00 -10.23
N ALA A 55 3.99 -4.71 -10.23
CA ALA A 55 2.74 -4.16 -9.69
C ALA A 55 2.16 -3.11 -10.62
N TYR A 56 0.87 -2.82 -10.44
CA TYR A 56 0.22 -1.72 -11.13
C TYR A 56 0.75 -0.36 -10.60
N ARG A 57 1.17 0.51 -11.51
CA ARG A 57 1.65 1.86 -11.20
C ARG A 57 0.74 2.89 -11.85
N TRP A 58 0.15 3.76 -11.05
CA TRP A 58 -0.66 4.85 -11.58
C TRP A 58 0.21 5.80 -12.39
N GLY A 59 -0.20 6.11 -13.63
CA GLY A 59 0.50 7.04 -14.50
C GLY A 59 1.66 6.44 -15.30
N GLU A 60 2.02 5.18 -15.07
CA GLU A 60 2.82 4.45 -16.04
C GLU A 60 1.90 4.04 -17.19
N SER A 61 2.08 4.69 -18.34
CA SER A 61 1.44 4.27 -19.58
C SER A 61 1.77 2.80 -19.79
N SER A 62 0.76 1.94 -19.78
CA SER A 62 0.91 0.65 -20.42
C SER A 62 1.03 0.93 -21.92
N ASP A 63 2.23 1.28 -22.39
CA ASP A 63 2.58 1.19 -23.80
C ASP A 63 2.50 -0.28 -24.17
N LYS A 64 1.28 -0.70 -24.49
CA LYS A 64 0.99 -1.92 -25.20
C LYS A 64 1.08 -1.57 -26.68
N ASN A 65 2.23 -1.87 -27.29
CA ASN A 65 2.23 -2.35 -28.68
C ASN A 65 1.34 -3.60 -28.77
#